data_AF-A0A183K9A7-F1
#
_entry.id   AF-A0A183K9A7-F1
#
_cell.length_a   1.000
_cell.length_b   1.000
_cell.length_c   1.000
_cell.angle_alpha   90.00
_cell.angle_beta   90.00
_cell.angle_gamma   90.00
#
_symmetry.space_group_name_H-M   'P 1'
#
loop_
_entity.id
_entity.type
_entity.pdbx_description
1 polymer ?
#
loop_
_entity_poly.entity_id
_entity_poly.type
_entity_poly.pdbx_seq_one_letter_code
_entity_poly.pdbx_strand_id
1 'polypeptide(L)'
;MPTAFPIEPFYTMAKFPNDFPADFQFPIENRECLGQIQDIPSFARVLHKFGVDQIHTCLTNFHILAWLVNNDTLGLQIFNSEGKLNEDPYGIVGLLDAIALRCSNNNNNDSIKQYELGVKKWASESPIWATVQELANAVVSDMPPSPPLPTQSDSYRSALSSSSVSLGVGPTSVPKSTWSSQTTTPSGITEQRNSESSHWACSHCTFHNSPDTDECEMCRLPRRG
;
A
#
# COMPACT_ATOMS: atom_id res chain seq x y z
N MET A 1 7.75 14.46 -17.39
CA MET A 1 6.42 13.82 -17.32
C MET A 1 5.77 14.30 -16.02
N PRO A 2 4.52 14.81 -16.03
CA PRO A 2 3.85 15.17 -14.78
C PRO A 2 3.56 13.90 -13.95
N THR A 3 3.67 14.03 -12.63
CA THR A 3 3.39 12.97 -11.65
C THR A 3 2.29 13.44 -10.71
N ALA A 4 1.24 12.64 -10.53
CA ALA A 4 0.14 12.95 -9.61
C ALA A 4 -0.45 11.68 -9.02
N PHE A 5 -1.07 11.81 -7.85
CA PHE A 5 -1.91 10.78 -7.25
C PHE A 5 -3.39 11.12 -7.50
N PRO A 6 -4.27 10.11 -7.58
CA PRO A 6 -5.71 10.35 -7.56
C PRO A 6 -6.14 11.12 -6.31
N ILE A 7 -7.13 12.00 -6.44
CA ILE A 7 -7.72 12.75 -5.31
C ILE A 7 -8.28 11.77 -4.28
N GLU A 8 -9.03 10.78 -4.76
CA GLU A 8 -9.48 9.65 -3.96
C GLU A 8 -8.66 8.41 -4.35
N PRO A 9 -7.82 7.89 -3.44
CA PRO A 9 -6.97 6.76 -3.76
C PRO A 9 -7.79 5.48 -3.90
N PHE A 10 -7.85 4.96 -5.12
CA PHE A 10 -8.35 3.61 -5.38
C PHE A 10 -7.18 2.62 -5.37
N TYR A 11 -7.11 1.77 -4.35
CA TYR A 11 -6.03 0.79 -4.22
C TYR A 11 -6.41 -0.53 -4.89
N THR A 12 -5.71 -0.87 -5.97
CA THR A 12 -5.81 -2.19 -6.62
C THR A 12 -5.41 -3.31 -5.68
N MET A 13 -4.29 -3.12 -4.96
CA MET A 13 -3.79 -4.08 -3.97
C MET A 13 -4.32 -3.77 -2.58
N ALA A 14 -4.35 -4.76 -1.69
CA ALA A 14 -4.80 -4.55 -0.32
C ALA A 14 -3.81 -3.63 0.41
N LYS A 15 -4.35 -2.54 0.99
CA LYS A 15 -3.61 -1.74 1.95
C LYS A 15 -3.79 -2.37 3.32
N PHE A 16 -2.69 -2.74 3.97
CA PHE A 16 -2.77 -3.17 5.37
C PHE A 16 -3.32 -2.03 6.25
N PRO A 17 -4.10 -2.34 7.30
CA PRO A 17 -4.59 -1.33 8.23
C PRO A 17 -3.44 -0.45 8.74
N ASN A 18 -3.68 0.85 8.94
CA ASN A 18 -2.61 1.75 9.41
C ASN A 18 -2.04 1.34 10.78
N ASP A 19 -2.85 0.65 11.59
CA ASP A 19 -2.46 0.14 12.92
C ASP A 19 -1.87 -1.28 12.87
N PHE A 20 -1.58 -1.80 11.67
CA PHE A 20 -1.00 -3.13 11.52
C PHE A 20 0.46 -3.10 12.00
N PRO A 21 0.87 -3.97 12.95
CA PRO A 21 2.19 -3.85 13.55
C PRO A 21 3.30 -4.15 12.54
N ALA A 22 4.39 -3.38 12.60
CA ALA A 22 5.52 -3.51 11.68
C ALA A 22 6.13 -4.92 11.66
N ASP A 23 6.12 -5.61 12.80
CA ASP A 23 6.66 -6.98 12.95
C ASP A 23 5.88 -8.04 12.15
N PHE A 24 4.66 -7.69 11.70
CA PHE A 24 3.81 -8.55 10.89
C PHE A 24 3.77 -8.11 9.43
N GLN A 25 4.49 -7.06 9.03
CA GLN A 25 4.57 -6.67 7.63
C GLN A 25 5.45 -7.65 6.85
N PHE A 26 4.95 -8.12 5.71
CA PHE A 26 5.73 -9.00 4.85
C PHE A 26 6.91 -8.22 4.23
N PRO A 27 8.15 -8.76 4.26
CA PRO A 27 9.34 -8.10 3.71
C PRO A 27 9.22 -7.77 2.22
N ILE A 28 9.87 -6.67 1.81
CA ILE A 28 9.94 -6.25 0.40
C ILE A 28 11.14 -6.92 -0.27
N GLU A 29 10.98 -7.33 -1.53
CA GLU A 29 12.02 -7.98 -2.32
C GLU A 29 13.28 -7.11 -2.48
N ASN A 30 14.44 -7.75 -2.62
CA ASN A 30 15.74 -7.10 -2.83
C ASN A 30 16.16 -6.19 -1.66
N ARG A 31 15.75 -6.51 -0.43
CA ARG A 31 16.11 -5.78 0.80
C ARG A 31 16.76 -6.66 1.85
N GLU A 32 17.35 -7.77 1.43
CA GLU A 32 18.01 -8.74 2.30
C GLU A 32 19.21 -8.10 3.01
N CYS A 33 19.89 -7.15 2.35
CA CYS A 33 20.97 -6.36 2.94
C CYS A 33 20.53 -5.46 4.11
N LEU A 34 19.22 -5.20 4.23
CA LEU A 34 18.60 -4.45 5.33
C LEU A 34 17.97 -5.38 6.38
N GLY A 35 18.18 -6.71 6.26
CA GLY A 35 17.57 -7.71 7.14
C GLY A 35 16.11 -8.03 6.82
N GLN A 36 15.58 -7.56 5.69
CA GLN A 36 14.24 -7.89 5.21
C GLN A 36 14.30 -9.14 4.33
N ILE A 37 14.05 -10.30 4.91
CA ILE A 37 14.17 -11.61 4.25
C ILE A 37 12.78 -12.19 4.01
N GLN A 38 12.44 -12.50 2.76
CA GLN A 38 11.18 -13.14 2.41
C GLN A 38 11.27 -14.66 2.59
N ASP A 39 10.76 -15.16 3.72
CA ASP A 39 10.77 -16.57 4.09
C ASP A 39 9.41 -17.08 4.59
N ILE A 40 9.29 -18.42 4.72
CA ILE A 40 8.06 -19.07 5.19
C ILE A 40 7.66 -18.61 6.59
N PRO A 41 8.57 -18.48 7.58
CA PRO A 41 8.22 -17.95 8.90
C PRO A 41 7.65 -16.53 8.86
N SER A 42 8.22 -15.62 8.05
CA SER A 42 7.69 -14.25 7.91
C SER A 42 6.32 -14.23 7.27
N PHE A 43 6.11 -15.06 6.25
CA PHE A 43 4.80 -15.25 5.65
C PHE A 43 3.78 -15.81 6.66
N ALA A 44 4.16 -16.83 7.42
CA ALA A 44 3.30 -17.47 8.41
C ALA A 44 2.84 -16.49 9.49
N ARG A 45 3.72 -15.60 9.98
CA ARG A 45 3.33 -14.50 10.90
C ARG A 45 2.21 -13.66 10.32
N VAL A 46 2.34 -13.23 9.07
CA VAL A 46 1.34 -12.39 8.40
C VAL A 46 0.03 -13.15 8.23
N LEU A 47 0.10 -14.39 7.76
CA LEU A 47 -1.06 -15.25 7.51
C LEU A 47 -1.88 -15.50 8.78
N HIS A 48 -1.21 -15.86 9.89
CA HIS A 48 -1.87 -16.05 11.18
C HIS A 48 -2.45 -14.75 11.76
N LYS A 49 -1.80 -13.61 11.51
CA LYS A 49 -2.28 -12.31 11.99
C LYS A 49 -3.61 -11.90 11.32
N PHE A 50 -3.77 -12.18 10.03
CA PHE A 50 -5.03 -11.95 9.34
C PHE A 50 -6.07 -13.02 9.66
N GLY A 51 -5.65 -14.28 9.81
CA GLY A 51 -6.56 -15.40 10.00
C GLY A 51 -7.41 -15.69 8.77
N VAL A 52 -8.34 -16.64 8.91
CA VAL A 52 -9.18 -17.13 7.81
C VAL A 52 -10.16 -16.07 7.29
N ASP A 53 -10.60 -15.15 8.15
CA ASP A 53 -11.62 -14.16 7.80
C ASP A 53 -11.09 -13.07 6.86
N GLN A 54 -9.82 -12.69 7.04
CA GLN A 54 -9.14 -11.61 6.31
C GLN A 54 -8.08 -12.15 5.33
N ILE A 55 -8.13 -13.43 4.98
CA ILE A 55 -7.18 -14.07 4.06
C ILE A 55 -7.12 -13.35 2.70
N HIS A 56 -8.23 -12.79 2.24
CA HIS A 56 -8.29 -11.99 1.02
C HIS A 56 -7.39 -10.75 1.09
N THR A 57 -7.31 -10.08 2.24
CA THR A 57 -6.42 -8.93 2.47
C THR A 57 -4.95 -9.36 2.43
N CYS A 58 -4.63 -10.52 3.00
CA CYS A 58 -3.30 -11.12 2.95
C CYS A 58 -2.89 -11.45 1.50
N LEU A 59 -3.74 -12.19 0.78
CA LEU A 59 -3.47 -12.66 -0.57
C LEU A 59 -3.56 -11.59 -1.65
N THR A 60 -4.10 -10.40 -1.35
CA THR A 60 -4.10 -9.25 -2.26
C THR A 60 -2.92 -8.31 -1.99
N ASN A 61 -1.89 -8.76 -1.26
CA ASN A 61 -0.64 -8.04 -1.07
C ASN A 61 0.34 -8.39 -2.21
N PHE A 62 0.89 -7.37 -2.88
CA PHE A 62 1.81 -7.55 -4.01
C PHE A 62 3.06 -8.36 -3.65
N HIS A 63 3.72 -8.03 -2.54
CA HIS A 63 4.97 -8.69 -2.16
C HIS A 63 4.75 -10.16 -1.80
N ILE A 64 3.61 -10.47 -1.16
CA ILE A 64 3.22 -11.85 -0.90
C ILE A 64 2.95 -12.60 -2.21
N LEU A 65 2.18 -12.02 -3.13
CA LEU A 65 1.89 -12.65 -4.43
C LEU A 65 3.16 -12.92 -5.24
N ALA A 66 4.05 -11.92 -5.34
CA ALA A 66 5.33 -12.06 -6.02
C ALA A 66 6.16 -13.19 -5.39
N TRP A 67 6.25 -13.23 -4.06
CA TRP A 67 6.97 -14.27 -3.36
C TRP A 67 6.35 -15.66 -3.55
N LEU A 68 5.02 -15.82 -3.44
CA LEU A 68 4.33 -17.10 -3.63
C LEU A 68 4.62 -17.70 -5.02
N VAL A 69 4.63 -16.86 -6.05
CA VAL A 69 4.87 -17.27 -7.44
C VAL A 69 6.31 -17.66 -7.69
N ASN A 70 7.24 -16.94 -7.07
CA ASN A 70 8.67 -17.17 -7.24
C ASN A 70 9.24 -18.19 -6.23
N ASN A 71 8.41 -18.73 -5.34
CA ASN A 71 8.84 -19.73 -4.38
C ASN A 71 8.64 -21.14 -4.93
N ASP A 72 9.74 -21.75 -5.37
CA ASP A 72 9.76 -23.11 -5.93
C ASP A 72 9.30 -24.19 -4.94
N THR A 73 9.37 -23.91 -3.63
CA THR A 73 8.95 -24.85 -2.58
C THR A 73 7.42 -24.94 -2.48
N LEU A 74 6.70 -23.88 -2.85
CA LEU A 74 5.26 -23.75 -2.62
C LEU A 74 4.39 -24.17 -3.80
N GLY A 75 4.97 -24.33 -4.99
CA GLY A 75 4.27 -24.87 -6.16
C GLY A 75 3.21 -23.95 -6.79
N LEU A 76 3.13 -22.67 -6.40
CA LEU A 76 2.18 -21.69 -6.95
C LEU A 76 2.75 -20.90 -8.14
N GLN A 77 3.46 -21.58 -9.04
CA GLN A 77 4.11 -20.94 -10.18
C GLN A 77 3.08 -20.48 -11.24
N ILE A 78 3.29 -19.28 -11.79
CA ILE A 78 2.47 -18.73 -12.90
C ILE A 78 2.68 -19.52 -14.19
N PHE A 79 3.91 -19.98 -14.43
CA PHE A 79 4.26 -20.74 -15.63
C PHE A 79 4.52 -22.19 -15.27
N ASN A 80 4.12 -23.09 -16.15
CA ASN A 80 4.49 -24.50 -16.05
C ASN A 80 5.95 -24.72 -16.51
N SER A 81 6.42 -25.97 -16.42
CA SER A 81 7.76 -26.37 -16.84
C SER A 81 8.06 -26.12 -18.33
N GLU A 82 7.02 -25.96 -19.17
CA GLU A 82 7.15 -25.63 -20.60
C GLU A 82 7.21 -24.11 -20.85
N GLY A 83 7.14 -23.28 -19.81
CA GLY A 83 7.08 -21.82 -19.92
C GLY A 83 5.72 -21.28 -20.39
N LYS A 84 4.68 -22.11 -20.44
CA LYS A 84 3.30 -21.67 -20.72
C LYS A 84 2.60 -21.27 -19.43
N LEU A 85 1.62 -20.37 -19.56
CA LEU A 85 0.75 -20.01 -18.43
C LEU A 85 0.09 -21.26 -17.86
N ASN A 86 0.08 -21.34 -16.53
CA ASN A 86 -0.60 -22.40 -15.82
C ASN A 86 -2.10 -22.11 -15.78
N GLU A 87 -2.89 -22.85 -16.54
CA GLU A 87 -4.35 -22.67 -16.63
C GLU A 87 -5.12 -23.38 -15.50
N ASP A 88 -4.43 -23.90 -14.47
CA ASP A 88 -5.08 -24.54 -13.33
C ASP A 88 -5.92 -23.52 -12.53
N PRO A 89 -7.27 -23.68 -12.49
CA PRO A 89 -8.15 -22.80 -11.72
C PRO A 89 -7.94 -22.91 -10.20
N TYR A 90 -7.26 -23.96 -9.73
CA TYR A 90 -6.89 -24.12 -8.32
C TYR A 90 -5.47 -23.61 -8.03
N GLY A 91 -4.72 -23.21 -9.05
CA GLY A 91 -3.38 -22.62 -8.93
C GLY A 91 -3.40 -21.10 -8.75
N ILE A 92 -2.25 -20.45 -8.98
CA ILE A 92 -2.12 -18.99 -8.84
C ILE A 92 -3.04 -18.22 -9.80
N VAL A 93 -3.29 -18.73 -11.00
CA VAL A 93 -4.15 -18.04 -11.99
C VAL A 93 -5.58 -17.93 -11.47
N GLY A 94 -6.13 -18.99 -10.86
CA GLY A 94 -7.44 -18.91 -10.22
C GLY A 94 -7.50 -17.91 -9.06
N LEU A 95 -6.43 -17.75 -8.29
CA LEU A 95 -6.33 -16.70 -7.26
C LEU A 95 -6.36 -15.31 -7.89
N LEU A 96 -5.57 -15.10 -8.95
CA LEU A 96 -5.50 -13.81 -9.65
C LEU A 96 -6.84 -13.45 -10.30
N ASP A 97 -7.54 -14.42 -10.88
CA ASP A 97 -8.89 -14.25 -11.42
C ASP A 97 -9.89 -13.84 -10.32
N ALA A 98 -9.83 -14.49 -9.15
CA ALA A 98 -10.67 -14.14 -8.01
C ALA A 98 -10.38 -12.72 -7.49
N ILE A 99 -9.11 -12.30 -7.47
CA ILE A 99 -8.71 -10.93 -7.10
C ILE A 99 -9.14 -9.92 -8.17
N ALA A 100 -9.08 -10.29 -9.45
CA ALA A 100 -9.46 -9.43 -10.57
C ALA A 100 -10.96 -9.06 -10.54
N LEU A 101 -11.82 -9.84 -9.89
CA LEU A 101 -13.21 -9.47 -9.63
C LEU A 101 -13.34 -8.15 -8.89
N ARG A 102 -12.37 -7.78 -8.04
CA ARG A 102 -12.32 -6.47 -7.37
C ARG A 102 -12.16 -5.31 -8.36
N CYS A 103 -11.53 -5.56 -9.50
CA CYS A 103 -11.25 -4.56 -10.53
C CYS A 103 -12.37 -4.49 -11.59
N SER A 104 -13.21 -5.52 -11.72
CA SER A 104 -14.30 -5.57 -12.69
C SER A 104 -15.59 -4.93 -12.17
N ASN A 105 -15.77 -3.64 -12.48
CA ASN A 105 -17.03 -2.86 -12.51
C ASN A 105 -17.77 -2.52 -11.19
N ASN A 106 -18.08 -1.21 -11.11
CA ASN A 106 -18.97 -0.42 -10.23
C ASN A 106 -18.85 -0.63 -8.72
N ASN A 107 -18.68 0.50 -8.01
CA ASN A 107 -18.61 0.66 -6.55
C ASN A 107 -19.87 0.18 -5.81
N ASN A 108 -20.19 -1.10 -5.91
CA ASN A 108 -21.25 -1.75 -5.18
C ASN A 108 -20.60 -2.62 -4.10
N ASN A 109 -21.11 -2.55 -2.87
CA ASN A 109 -20.71 -3.43 -1.76
C ASN A 109 -20.74 -4.93 -2.15
N ASP A 110 -21.52 -5.28 -3.17
CA ASP A 110 -21.62 -6.64 -3.70
C ASP A 110 -20.34 -7.10 -4.41
N SER A 111 -19.65 -6.23 -5.16
CA SER A 111 -18.37 -6.57 -5.82
C SER A 111 -17.26 -6.83 -4.80
N ILE A 112 -17.25 -6.07 -3.70
CA ILE A 112 -16.35 -6.29 -2.56
C ILE A 112 -16.61 -7.68 -1.95
N LYS A 113 -17.86 -8.00 -1.66
CA LYS A 113 -18.21 -9.32 -1.12
C LYS A 113 -17.88 -10.46 -2.09
N GLN A 114 -18.01 -10.23 -3.40
CA GLN A 114 -17.72 -11.27 -4.40
C GLN A 114 -16.24 -11.60 -4.52
N TYR A 115 -15.32 -10.63 -4.48
CA TYR A 115 -13.89 -10.97 -4.48
C TYR A 115 -13.50 -11.67 -3.17
N GLU A 116 -14.02 -11.21 -2.02
CA GLU A 116 -13.73 -11.84 -0.72
C GLU A 116 -14.19 -13.30 -0.72
N LEU A 117 -15.39 -13.55 -1.23
CA LEU A 117 -15.94 -14.88 -1.40
C LEU A 117 -15.12 -15.70 -2.40
N GLY A 118 -14.72 -15.12 -3.52
CA GLY A 118 -13.91 -15.78 -4.55
C GLY A 118 -12.56 -16.24 -4.02
N VAL A 119 -11.84 -15.36 -3.31
CA VAL A 119 -10.53 -15.70 -2.72
C VAL A 119 -10.67 -16.75 -1.62
N LYS A 120 -11.70 -16.62 -0.76
CA LYS A 120 -11.98 -17.64 0.28
C LYS A 120 -12.33 -19.00 -0.33
N LYS A 121 -13.14 -19.00 -1.39
CA LYS A 121 -13.49 -20.22 -2.13
C LYS A 121 -12.24 -20.86 -2.73
N TRP A 122 -11.41 -20.09 -3.44
CA TRP A 122 -10.15 -20.57 -4.00
C TRP A 122 -9.26 -21.18 -2.90
N ALA A 123 -9.10 -20.50 -1.77
CA ALA A 123 -8.30 -20.99 -0.65
C ALA A 123 -8.86 -22.30 -0.06
N SER A 124 -10.17 -22.50 -0.06
CA SER A 124 -10.78 -23.75 0.42
C SER A 124 -10.69 -24.92 -0.55
N GLU A 125 -10.59 -24.64 -1.86
CA GLU A 125 -10.62 -25.66 -2.91
C GLU A 125 -9.22 -25.99 -3.45
N SER A 126 -8.23 -25.11 -3.27
CA SER A 126 -6.88 -25.27 -3.80
C SER A 126 -6.04 -26.29 -2.99
N PRO A 127 -5.64 -27.43 -3.57
CA PRO A 127 -4.79 -28.41 -2.88
C PRO A 127 -3.37 -27.89 -2.65
N ILE A 128 -2.84 -27.09 -3.59
CA ILE A 128 -1.53 -26.47 -3.48
C ILE A 128 -1.54 -25.47 -2.32
N TRP A 129 -2.57 -24.62 -2.26
CA TRP A 129 -2.73 -23.68 -1.14
C TRP A 129 -2.88 -24.41 0.20
N ALA A 130 -3.64 -25.51 0.27
CA ALA A 130 -3.73 -26.31 1.49
C ALA A 130 -2.34 -26.75 1.99
N THR A 131 -1.46 -27.14 1.08
CA THR A 131 -0.06 -27.49 1.41
C THR A 131 0.72 -26.28 1.94
N VAL A 132 0.58 -25.12 1.29
CA VAL A 132 1.21 -23.86 1.73
C VAL A 132 0.73 -23.47 3.14
N GLN A 133 -0.57 -23.59 3.39
CA GLN A 133 -1.18 -23.28 4.69
C GLN A 133 -0.67 -24.22 5.78
N GLU A 134 -0.56 -25.52 5.50
CA GLU A 134 -0.01 -26.49 6.46
C GLU A 134 1.48 -26.23 6.75
N LEU A 135 2.28 -25.90 5.73
CA LEU A 135 3.68 -25.49 5.91
C LEU A 135 3.79 -24.25 6.80
N ALA A 136 2.94 -23.25 6.56
CA ALA A 136 2.90 -22.05 7.39
C ALA A 136 2.49 -22.36 8.84
N ASN A 137 1.49 -23.21 9.05
CA ASN A 137 1.04 -23.62 10.38
C ASN A 137 2.13 -24.40 11.15
N ALA A 138 2.88 -25.25 10.44
CA ALA A 138 3.94 -26.06 11.03
C ALA A 138 5.09 -25.18 11.57
N VAL A 139 5.53 -24.17 10.82
CA VAL A 139 6.67 -23.32 11.24
C VAL A 139 6.35 -22.39 12.40
N VAL A 140 5.07 -22.06 12.63
CA VAL A 140 4.69 -21.22 13.79
C VAL A 140 4.77 -21.99 15.11
N SER A 141 4.61 -23.31 15.08
CA SER A 141 4.70 -24.15 16.28
C SER A 141 6.10 -24.11 16.92
N ASP A 142 7.14 -23.82 16.13
CA ASP A 142 8.55 -23.75 16.56
C ASP A 142 9.08 -22.31 16.75
N MET A 143 8.23 -21.29 16.60
CA MET A 143 8.70 -19.91 16.55
C MET A 143 8.76 -19.25 17.95
N PRO A 144 9.92 -18.79 18.43
CA PRO A 144 9.99 -17.95 19.62
C PRO A 144 9.29 -16.60 19.38
N PRO A 145 8.77 -15.93 20.42
CA PRO A 145 8.24 -14.57 20.27
C PRO A 145 9.32 -13.66 19.67
N SER A 146 8.93 -12.84 18.70
CA SER A 146 9.84 -12.00 17.91
C SER A 146 10.91 -11.31 18.78
N PRO A 147 12.20 -11.36 18.43
CA PRO A 147 13.17 -10.48 19.06
C PRO A 147 12.79 -9.04 18.73
N PRO A 148 12.83 -8.12 19.72
CA PRO A 148 12.50 -6.73 19.49
C PRO A 148 13.44 -6.16 18.42
N LEU A 149 12.85 -5.50 17.42
CA LEU A 149 13.59 -4.63 16.51
C LEU A 149 14.45 -3.66 17.35
N PRO A 150 15.68 -3.28 16.94
CA PRO A 150 16.47 -2.34 17.71
C PRO A 150 15.67 -1.05 17.92
N THR A 151 15.27 -0.80 19.16
CA THR A 151 14.71 0.47 19.59
C THR A 151 15.78 1.52 19.36
N GLN A 152 15.63 2.35 18.33
CA GLN A 152 16.36 3.60 18.27
C GLN A 152 16.01 4.39 19.53
N SER A 153 16.99 4.48 20.42
CA SER A 153 16.94 5.27 21.64
C SER A 153 16.55 6.71 21.33
N ASP A 154 15.57 7.21 22.09
CA ASP A 154 15.02 8.55 22.05
C ASP A 154 16.08 9.66 21.93
N SER A 155 16.05 10.43 20.84
CA SER A 155 16.40 11.85 20.84
C SER A 155 16.03 12.60 19.55
N TYR A 156 14.75 12.56 19.14
CA TYR A 156 14.14 13.68 18.42
C TYR A 156 12.61 13.60 18.52
N ARG A 157 12.02 14.56 19.23
CA ARG A 157 10.58 14.75 19.29
C ARG A 157 10.11 15.49 18.04
N SER A 158 9.00 14.99 17.47
CA SER A 158 8.09 15.62 16.47
C SER A 158 8.60 15.61 15.02
N ALA A 159 7.83 15.19 14.01
CA ALA A 159 6.39 15.18 13.83
C ALA A 159 5.88 13.95 13.05
N LEU A 160 4.64 13.56 13.34
CA LEU A 160 3.84 12.61 12.57
C LEU A 160 3.82 13.01 11.07
N SER A 161 4.24 12.09 10.21
CA SER A 161 3.70 11.99 8.85
C SER A 161 3.86 10.56 8.36
N SER A 162 2.72 9.97 8.00
CA SER A 162 2.56 8.63 7.47
C SER A 162 3.59 8.37 6.36
N SER A 163 4.43 7.35 6.52
CA SER A 163 5.39 6.94 5.51
C SER A 163 4.67 6.24 4.36
N SER A 164 4.16 7.02 3.41
CA SER A 164 3.94 6.56 2.04
C SER A 164 5.28 6.64 1.31
N VAL A 165 5.78 5.48 0.86
CA VAL A 165 6.98 5.44 0.01
C VAL A 165 6.63 6.03 -1.36
N SER A 166 6.90 7.32 -1.54
CA SER A 166 6.99 7.95 -2.86
C SER A 166 8.47 7.98 -3.26
N LEU A 167 8.82 7.25 -4.32
CA LEU A 167 10.11 7.40 -4.98
C LEU A 167 10.13 8.80 -5.64
N GLY A 168 10.96 9.69 -5.11
CA GLY A 168 11.15 11.03 -5.67
C GLY A 168 12.57 11.51 -5.37
N VAL A 169 13.38 11.60 -6.42
CA VAL A 169 14.68 12.28 -6.40
C VAL A 169 14.44 13.78 -6.22
N GLY A 170 14.78 14.33 -5.05
CA GLY A 170 14.76 15.76 -4.80
C GLY A 170 16.12 16.40 -5.12
N PRO A 171 16.18 17.57 -5.78
CA PRO A 171 17.41 18.32 -5.88
C PRO A 171 17.70 19.09 -4.58
N THR A 172 19.00 19.21 -4.34
CA THR A 172 19.74 19.86 -3.25
C THR A 172 19.20 21.25 -2.85
N SER A 173 19.05 21.46 -1.54
CA SER A 173 18.87 22.78 -0.93
C SER A 173 20.20 23.55 -0.84
N VAL A 174 20.16 24.84 -1.12
CA VAL A 174 21.22 25.80 -0.79
C VAL A 174 20.60 26.91 0.08
N PRO A 175 21.28 27.40 1.14
CA PRO A 175 20.60 27.93 2.33
C PRO A 175 20.47 29.45 2.31
N LYS A 176 19.58 29.99 3.15
CA LYS A 176 19.69 31.37 3.63
C LYS A 176 19.31 31.49 5.12
N SER A 177 20.37 31.58 5.93
CA SER A 177 20.57 32.44 7.11
C SER A 177 19.56 33.60 7.27
N THR A 178 19.23 34.16 8.43
CA THR A 178 19.55 33.99 9.87
C THR A 178 18.68 35.04 10.59
N TRP A 179 17.97 34.62 11.66
CA TRP A 179 17.61 35.36 12.89
C TRP A 179 17.11 36.83 12.82
N SER A 180 15.89 37.09 13.34
CA SER A 180 15.73 37.73 14.66
C SER A 180 14.27 37.87 15.12
N SER A 181 14.04 37.45 16.36
CA SER A 181 12.83 37.68 17.15
C SER A 181 12.65 39.16 17.50
N GLN A 182 11.39 39.63 17.54
CA GLN A 182 10.94 40.57 18.57
C GLN A 182 9.40 40.66 18.64
N THR A 183 8.92 40.45 19.86
CA THR A 183 7.55 40.59 20.37
C THR A 183 7.07 42.04 20.32
N THR A 184 5.88 42.31 19.77
CA THR A 184 4.93 43.26 20.36
C THR A 184 3.52 43.09 19.76
N THR A 185 2.55 42.84 20.62
CA THR A 185 1.11 43.09 20.39
C THR A 185 0.86 44.60 20.27
N PRO A 186 -0.16 45.03 19.49
CA PRO A 186 -1.41 45.41 20.17
C PRO A 186 -2.69 45.02 19.41
N SER A 187 -3.76 44.92 20.20
CA SER A 187 -5.13 44.60 19.86
C SER A 187 -5.76 45.52 18.82
N GLY A 188 -6.56 44.92 17.93
CA GLY A 188 -7.51 45.59 17.05
C GLY A 188 -8.57 44.58 16.60
N ILE A 189 -9.78 44.78 17.10
CA ILE A 189 -10.98 43.98 16.85
C ILE A 189 -11.35 44.15 15.36
N THR A 190 -11.76 43.08 14.67
CA THR A 190 -13.01 42.94 13.86
C THR A 190 -12.83 41.85 12.78
N GLU A 191 -13.88 41.02 12.65
CA GLU A 191 -14.28 40.20 11.49
C GLU A 191 -13.61 38.84 11.23
N GLN A 192 -14.39 37.83 11.62
CA GLN A 192 -14.48 36.52 10.97
C GLN A 192 -14.45 36.65 9.44
N ARG A 193 -13.54 35.92 8.80
CA ARG A 193 -13.86 35.28 7.52
C ARG A 193 -13.24 33.89 7.48
N ASN A 194 -14.11 32.93 7.79
CA ASN A 194 -14.00 31.54 7.38
C ASN A 194 -13.86 31.54 5.85
N SER A 195 -12.63 31.60 5.34
CA SER A 195 -12.36 31.57 3.92
C SER A 195 -12.11 30.11 3.56
N GLU A 196 -13.21 29.41 3.27
CA GLU A 196 -13.14 28.19 2.46
C GLU A 196 -12.36 28.56 1.19
N SER A 197 -11.10 28.14 1.13
CA SER A 197 -10.25 28.42 -0.01
C SER A 197 -10.79 27.63 -1.22
N SER A 198 -11.64 28.29 -2.00
CA SER A 198 -12.30 27.72 -3.18
C SER A 198 -11.30 27.62 -4.32
N HIS A 199 -10.57 26.51 -4.40
CA HIS A 199 -9.64 26.26 -5.51
C HIS A 199 -10.39 25.67 -6.71
N TRP A 200 -9.85 25.85 -7.92
CA TRP A 200 -10.36 25.16 -9.11
C TRP A 200 -9.33 24.20 -9.69
N ALA A 201 -9.78 23.00 -10.07
CA ALA A 201 -8.95 22.00 -10.71
C ALA A 201 -8.89 22.23 -12.22
N CYS A 202 -7.68 22.29 -12.77
CA CYS A 202 -7.47 22.42 -14.21
C CYS A 202 -7.93 21.17 -14.97
N SER A 203 -8.80 21.32 -15.97
CA SER A 203 -9.30 20.21 -16.80
C SER A 203 -8.21 19.50 -17.62
N HIS A 204 -7.05 20.13 -17.82
CA HIS A 204 -5.96 19.57 -18.64
C HIS A 204 -4.87 18.87 -17.85
N CYS A 205 -4.48 19.42 -16.69
CA CYS A 205 -3.36 18.89 -15.90
C CYS A 205 -3.69 18.65 -14.42
N THR A 206 -4.97 18.81 -14.04
CA THR A 206 -5.55 18.57 -12.69
C THR A 206 -4.94 19.35 -11.53
N PHE A 207 -4.05 20.30 -11.81
CA PHE A 207 -3.50 21.18 -10.79
C PHE A 207 -4.58 22.08 -10.17
N HIS A 208 -4.50 22.29 -8.85
CA HIS A 208 -5.43 23.11 -8.07
C HIS A 208 -4.91 24.54 -8.01
N ASN A 209 -5.54 25.42 -8.77
CA ASN A 209 -5.15 26.81 -8.83
C ASN A 209 -5.95 27.65 -7.82
N SER A 210 -5.39 28.79 -7.45
CA SER A 210 -6.10 29.80 -6.66
C SER A 210 -7.40 30.24 -7.36
N PRO A 211 -8.50 30.51 -6.63
CA PRO A 211 -9.72 31.07 -7.21
C PRO A 211 -9.48 32.33 -8.04
N ASP A 212 -8.43 33.09 -7.69
CA ASP A 212 -8.06 34.38 -8.28
C ASP A 212 -7.31 34.26 -9.61
N THR A 213 -7.04 33.03 -10.07
CA THR A 213 -6.32 32.78 -11.32
C THR A 213 -7.27 32.26 -12.42
N ASP A 214 -7.16 32.85 -13.60
CA ASP A 214 -7.93 32.45 -14.80
C ASP A 214 -7.15 31.52 -15.74
N GLU A 215 -5.88 31.27 -15.43
CA GLU A 215 -5.00 30.34 -16.15
C GLU A 215 -4.35 29.39 -15.14
N CYS A 216 -4.06 28.17 -15.58
CA CYS A 216 -3.42 27.21 -14.72
C CYS A 216 -1.94 27.56 -14.49
N GLU A 217 -1.48 27.63 -13.24
CA GLU A 217 -0.09 27.95 -12.89
C GLU A 217 0.92 26.93 -13.46
N MET A 218 0.51 25.66 -13.59
CA MET A 218 1.35 24.57 -14.07
C MET A 218 1.41 24.45 -15.59
N CYS A 219 0.27 24.49 -16.28
CA CYS A 219 0.21 24.28 -17.74
C CYS A 219 -0.09 25.54 -18.54
N ARG A 220 -0.39 26.67 -17.88
CA ARG A 220 -0.73 27.97 -18.47
C ARG A 220 -1.93 27.95 -19.41
N LEU A 221 -2.79 26.93 -19.31
CA LEU A 221 -4.04 26.84 -20.07
C LEU A 221 -5.17 27.56 -19.33
N PRO A 222 -6.10 28.19 -20.05
CA PRO A 222 -7.20 28.94 -19.45
C PRO A 222 -8.15 28.02 -18.67
N ARG A 223 -8.76 28.58 -17.63
CA ARG A 223 -9.74 27.89 -16.77
C ARG A 223 -10.98 27.42 -17.53
N ARG A 224 -11.36 28.15 -18.58
CA ARG A 224 -12.43 27.79 -19.51
C ARG A 224 -11.82 27.57 -20.89
N GLY A 225 -11.60 26.30 -21.22
CA GLY A 225 -11.16 25.83 -22.54
C GLY A 225 -12.12 24.78 -23.05
#